data_AF-A0A1V4KMS7-F1
#
_entry.id   AF-A0A1V4KMS7-F1
#
_cell.length_a   1.000
_cell.length_b   1.000
_cell.length_c   1.000
_cell.angle_alpha   90.00
_cell.angle_beta   90.00
_cell.angle_gamma   90.00
#
_symmetry.space_group_name_H-M   'P 1'
#
loop_
_entity.id
_entity.type
_entity.pdbx_description
1 polymer ?
#
loop_
_entity_poly.entity_id
_entity_poly.type
_entity_poly.pdbx_seq_one_letter_code
_entity_poly.pdbx_strand_id
1 'polypeptide(L)'
;MDGEDGVSFINPIGTLYTPALKVTEGHGEVDIRLHLNCSHCEMDECRVDLETQKVICFCEPGTELAEDGVSCIVYRRKHQELQAMQMELQSPEYKLSKLRTSTIMTDYNPNYCFAGKTTSISDLKEVPRKNISLIR
;
A
#
# COMPACT_ATOMS: atom_id res chain seq x y z
N MET A 1 47.41 -18.09 21.19
CA MET A 1 47.17 -16.87 20.42
C MET A 1 46.85 -17.33 19.00
N ASP A 2 45.57 -17.52 18.76
CA ASP A 2 44.95 -17.53 17.45
C ASP A 2 45.39 -16.26 16.70
N GLY A 3 46.01 -16.43 15.52
CA GLY A 3 46.37 -15.29 14.69
C GLY A 3 45.11 -14.50 14.38
N GLU A 4 45.11 -13.21 14.72
CA GLU A 4 43.96 -12.29 14.56
C GLU A 4 43.33 -12.35 13.16
N ASP A 5 42.06 -11.93 13.06
CA ASP A 5 41.29 -11.94 11.82
C ASP A 5 41.99 -11.18 10.68
N GLY A 6 42.34 -11.89 9.59
CA GLY A 6 42.92 -11.33 8.38
C GLY A 6 41.88 -11.23 7.26
N VAL A 7 41.78 -10.07 6.62
CA VAL A 7 40.96 -9.87 5.41
C VAL A 7 41.81 -9.98 4.15
N SER A 8 41.37 -10.81 3.21
CA SER A 8 41.97 -10.95 1.88
C SER A 8 40.92 -10.68 0.80
N PHE A 9 41.29 -9.87 -0.19
CA PHE A 9 40.39 -9.54 -1.30
C PHE A 9 40.75 -10.37 -2.53
N ILE A 10 39.74 -10.96 -3.18
CA ILE A 10 39.88 -11.70 -4.42
C ILE A 10 39.21 -10.91 -5.54
N ASN A 11 39.87 -10.78 -6.69
CA ASN A 11 39.33 -10.09 -7.85
C ASN A 11 38.32 -10.98 -8.62
N PRO A 12 37.54 -10.42 -9.56
CA PRO A 12 36.56 -11.18 -10.34
C PRO A 12 37.14 -12.33 -11.20
N ILE A 13 38.45 -12.35 -11.44
CA ILE A 13 39.16 -13.40 -12.18
C ILE A 13 39.85 -14.42 -11.24
N GLY A 14 39.58 -14.37 -9.94
CA GLY A 14 40.05 -15.35 -8.95
C GLY A 14 41.47 -15.12 -8.41
N THR A 15 42.08 -13.96 -8.65
CA THR A 15 43.41 -13.60 -8.14
C THR A 15 43.31 -12.80 -6.83
N LEU A 16 44.15 -13.12 -5.85
CA LEU A 16 44.26 -12.38 -4.59
C LEU A 16 44.93 -11.02 -4.80
N TYR A 17 44.33 -9.94 -4.25
CA TYR A 17 44.93 -8.61 -4.23
C TYR A 17 46.01 -8.47 -3.16
N THR A 18 45.83 -9.13 -2.01
CA THR A 18 46.79 -9.12 -0.90
C THR A 18 47.06 -10.55 -0.46
N PRO A 19 48.33 -11.00 -0.44
CA PRO A 19 48.67 -12.30 0.14
C PRO A 19 48.51 -12.23 1.66
N ALA A 20 48.05 -13.33 2.27
CA ALA A 20 47.90 -13.41 3.71
C ALA A 20 49.26 -13.23 4.40
N LEU A 21 49.37 -12.23 5.29
CA LEU A 21 50.58 -12.00 6.08
C LEU A 21 50.66 -13.08 7.17
N LYS A 22 51.53 -14.07 6.99
CA LYS A 22 51.75 -15.15 7.95
C LYS A 22 52.52 -14.62 9.17
N VAL A 23 51.81 -14.31 10.25
CA VAL A 23 52.42 -13.81 11.50
C VAL A 23 52.70 -14.94 12.52
N THR A 24 52.12 -16.12 12.35
CA THR A 24 52.33 -17.27 13.26
C THR A 24 52.42 -18.62 12.54
N GLU A 25 53.12 -19.58 13.13
CA GLU A 25 53.31 -20.94 12.62
C GLU A 25 52.22 -21.86 13.21
N GLY A 26 51.04 -21.89 12.58
CA GLY A 26 49.93 -22.76 12.96
C GLY A 26 48.98 -23.03 11.79
N HIS A 27 48.23 -24.12 11.87
CA HIS A 27 47.10 -24.38 10.97
C HIS A 27 45.92 -23.51 11.42
N GLY A 28 45.84 -22.27 10.95
CA GLY A 28 44.68 -21.42 11.16
C GLY A 28 43.48 -21.93 10.34
N GLU A 29 42.29 -21.85 10.92
CA GLU A 29 41.03 -22.05 10.19
C GLU A 29 40.57 -20.70 9.64
N VAL A 30 40.16 -20.66 8.38
CA VAL A 30 39.67 -19.44 7.73
C VAL A 30 38.28 -19.69 7.16
N ASP A 31 37.34 -18.80 7.51
CA ASP A 31 36.01 -18.78 6.92
C ASP A 31 36.00 -17.85 5.71
N ILE A 32 35.77 -18.40 4.52
CA ILE A 32 35.73 -17.63 3.27
C ILE A 32 34.28 -17.28 2.97
N ARG A 33 33.90 -16.03 3.19
CA ARG A 33 32.56 -15.52 2.89
C ARG A 33 32.59 -14.63 1.66
N LEU A 34 31.64 -14.86 0.75
CA LEU A 34 31.43 -13.97 -0.39
C LEU A 34 30.80 -12.67 0.09
N HIS A 35 31.49 -11.55 -0.13
CA HIS A 35 30.94 -10.22 0.09
C HIS A 35 30.50 -9.63 -1.25
N LEU A 36 29.20 -9.37 -1.39
CA LEU A 36 28.64 -8.70 -2.55
C LEU A 36 28.74 -7.19 -2.37
N ASN A 37 29.38 -6.51 -3.32
CA ASN A 37 29.45 -5.05 -3.33
C ASN A 37 28.15 -4.48 -3.92
N CYS A 38 27.23 -4.07 -3.05
CA CYS A 38 25.93 -3.52 -3.41
C CYS A 38 25.91 -1.98 -3.45
N SER A 39 27.06 -1.31 -3.47
CA SER A 39 27.16 0.18 -3.48
C SER A 39 26.53 0.87 -4.70
N HIS A 40 26.08 0.08 -5.67
CA HIS A 40 25.35 0.53 -6.84
C HIS A 40 23.83 0.53 -6.63
N CYS A 41 23.32 -0.03 -5.53
CA CYS A 41 21.89 -0.08 -5.21
C CYS A 41 21.51 1.09 -4.30
N GLU A 42 20.31 1.65 -4.45
CA GLU A 42 19.86 2.76 -3.60
C GLU A 42 19.84 2.41 -2.10
N MET A 43 19.52 1.14 -1.78
CA MET A 43 19.46 0.65 -0.40
C MET A 43 20.76 -0.02 0.08
N ASP A 44 21.82 0.00 -0.72
CA ASP A 44 23.07 -0.76 -0.47
C ASP A 44 22.84 -2.26 -0.22
N GLU A 45 21.71 -2.82 -0.66
CA GLU A 45 21.30 -4.19 -0.37
C GLU A 45 20.92 -4.93 -1.66
N CYS A 46 21.59 -6.06 -1.91
CA CYS A 46 21.43 -6.83 -3.15
C CYS A 46 21.68 -8.33 -2.97
N ARG A 47 21.14 -9.15 -3.86
CA ARG A 47 21.41 -10.60 -3.95
C ARG A 47 21.78 -11.03 -5.35
N VAL A 48 22.45 -12.17 -5.47
CA VAL A 48 22.63 -12.86 -6.75
C VAL A 48 21.45 -13.80 -6.98
N ASP A 49 20.80 -13.65 -8.11
CA ASP A 49 19.83 -14.60 -8.63
C ASP A 49 20.56 -15.89 -9.07
N LEU A 50 20.18 -17.03 -8.47
CA LEU A 50 20.89 -18.29 -8.67
C LEU A 50 20.67 -18.89 -10.07
N GLU A 51 19.61 -18.51 -10.76
CA GLU A 51 19.26 -19.06 -12.06
C GLU A 51 19.95 -18.28 -13.19
N THR A 52 20.02 -16.97 -13.07
CA THR A 52 20.56 -16.07 -14.09
C THR A 52 21.96 -15.52 -13.76
N GLN A 53 22.45 -15.77 -12.54
CA GLN A 53 23.68 -15.18 -11.98
C GLN A 53 23.70 -13.63 -12.01
N LYS A 54 22.53 -12.99 -12.02
CA LYS A 54 22.41 -11.53 -12.02
C LYS A 54 22.29 -10.97 -10.61
N VAL A 55 22.88 -9.81 -10.37
CA VAL A 55 22.68 -9.06 -9.12
C VAL A 55 21.35 -8.31 -9.20
N ILE A 56 20.53 -8.43 -8.16
CA ILE A 56 19.23 -7.78 -8.02
C ILE A 56 19.24 -6.96 -6.73
N CYS A 57 19.00 -5.65 -6.84
CA CYS A 57 18.84 -4.74 -5.71
C CYS A 57 17.49 -4.93 -5.01
N PHE A 58 17.46 -4.70 -3.71
CA PHE A 58 16.23 -4.72 -2.91
C PHE A 58 15.73 -3.31 -2.58
N CYS A 59 14.42 -3.20 -2.43
CA CYS A 59 13.71 -1.98 -2.11
C CYS A 59 12.86 -2.15 -0.84
N GLU A 60 12.61 -1.04 -0.14
CA GLU A 60 11.77 -1.04 1.06
C GLU A 60 10.30 -1.39 0.75
N PRO A 61 9.55 -1.94 1.72
CA PRO A 61 8.12 -2.20 1.56
C PRO A 61 7.35 -0.95 1.12
N GLY A 62 6.63 -1.04 0.00
CA GLY A 62 5.88 0.08 -0.59
C GLY A 62 6.60 0.76 -1.77
N THR A 63 7.81 0.30 -2.09
CA THR A 63 8.55 0.69 -3.30
C THR A 63 8.86 -0.54 -4.15
N GLU A 64 9.05 -0.34 -5.46
CA GLU A 64 9.45 -1.36 -6.43
C GLU A 64 10.74 -0.95 -7.12
N LEU A 65 11.53 -1.94 -7.53
CA LEU A 65 12.76 -1.69 -8.29
C LEU A 65 12.41 -1.11 -9.66
N ALA A 66 13.01 0.02 -10.01
CA ALA A 66 12.83 0.70 -11.28
C ALA A 66 13.45 -0.08 -12.44
N GLU A 67 13.17 0.34 -13.67
CA GLU A 67 13.69 -0.31 -14.89
C GLU A 67 15.22 -0.26 -15.02
N ASP A 68 15.88 0.67 -14.34
CA ASP A 68 17.34 0.75 -14.27
C ASP A 68 17.98 -0.35 -13.39
N GLY A 69 17.16 -1.08 -12.62
CA GLY A 69 17.60 -2.15 -11.73
C GLY A 69 18.34 -1.67 -10.47
N VAL A 70 18.34 -0.36 -10.20
CA VAL A 70 19.11 0.28 -9.12
C VAL A 70 18.23 1.11 -8.18
N SER A 71 17.32 1.90 -8.74
CA SER A 71 16.50 2.86 -7.99
C SER A 71 15.18 2.25 -7.52
N CYS A 72 14.67 2.73 -6.39
CA CYS A 72 13.41 2.30 -5.80
C CYS A 72 12.33 3.37 -6.04
N ILE A 73 11.24 2.99 -6.70
CA ILE A 73 10.13 3.89 -7.01
C ILE A 73 8.87 3.52 -6.24
N VAL A 74 8.13 4.54 -5.79
CA VAL A 74 6.86 4.36 -5.07
C VAL A 74 5.85 3.67 -5.97
N TYR A 75 5.15 2.67 -5.43
CA TYR A 75 4.09 1.94 -6.13
C TYR A 75 2.88 2.84 -6.44
N ARG A 76 2.92 3.59 -7.55
CA ARG A 76 1.88 4.56 -7.93
C ARG A 76 0.59 3.93 -8.46
N ARG A 77 0.58 2.64 -8.85
CA ARG A 77 -0.60 1.98 -9.45
C ARG A 77 -1.81 2.01 -8.52
N LYS A 78 -1.63 1.72 -7.23
CA LYS A 78 -2.70 1.86 -6.22
C LYS A 78 -2.99 3.30 -5.83
N HIS A 79 -2.04 4.23 -5.98
CA HIS A 79 -2.25 5.63 -5.63
C HIS A 79 -3.23 6.30 -6.59
N GLN A 80 -3.15 6.03 -7.90
CA GLN A 80 -4.10 6.56 -8.87
C GLN A 80 -5.52 6.00 -8.65
N GLU A 81 -5.65 4.71 -8.39
CA GLU A 81 -6.95 4.08 -8.06
C GLU A 81 -7.53 4.62 -6.75
N LEU A 82 -6.71 4.79 -5.71
CA LEU A 82 -7.12 5.40 -4.44
C LEU A 82 -7.55 6.85 -4.62
N GLN A 83 -6.82 7.63 -5.43
CA GLN A 83 -7.20 9.01 -5.75
C GLN A 83 -8.51 9.08 -6.55
N ALA A 84 -8.70 8.19 -7.53
CA ALA A 84 -9.94 8.09 -8.30
C ALA A 84 -11.14 7.74 -7.40
N MET A 85 -10.96 6.74 -6.54
CA MET A 85 -11.99 6.33 -5.58
C MET A 85 -12.30 7.46 -4.58
N GLN A 86 -11.30 8.17 -4.08
CA GLN A 86 -11.50 9.35 -3.22
C GLN A 86 -12.26 10.48 -3.92
N MET A 87 -11.98 10.73 -5.20
CA MET A 87 -12.73 11.70 -6.00
C MET A 87 -14.19 11.27 -6.21
N GLU A 88 -14.45 9.98 -6.45
CA GLU A 88 -15.81 9.43 -6.55
C GLU A 88 -16.58 9.56 -5.23
N LEU A 89 -15.95 9.29 -4.09
CA LEU A 89 -16.56 9.47 -2.76
C LEU A 89 -16.95 10.93 -2.47
N GLN A 90 -16.28 11.89 -3.10
CA GLN A 90 -16.60 13.32 -2.97
C GLN A 90 -17.67 13.79 -3.98
N SER A 91 -17.98 12.99 -5.01
CA SER A 91 -18.88 13.39 -6.08
C SER A 91 -20.31 13.65 -5.58
N PRO A 92 -21.01 14.65 -6.14
CA PRO A 92 -22.42 14.90 -5.85
C PRO A 92 -23.30 13.67 -6.08
N GLU A 93 -23.00 12.87 -7.11
CA GLU A 93 -23.71 11.65 -7.47
C GLU A 93 -23.58 10.56 -6.40
N TYR A 94 -22.39 10.39 -5.80
CA TYR A 94 -22.19 9.46 -4.68
C TYR A 94 -22.94 9.92 -3.41
N LYS A 95 -22.98 11.22 -3.14
CA LYS A 95 -23.78 11.77 -2.04
C LYS A 95 -25.28 11.56 -2.27
N LEU A 96 -25.75 11.79 -3.50
CA LEU A 96 -27.13 11.54 -3.94
C LEU A 96 -27.50 10.06 -3.90
N SER A 97 -26.61 9.17 -4.31
CA SER A 97 -26.84 7.72 -4.26
C SER A 97 -26.95 7.26 -2.80
N LYS A 98 -26.07 7.74 -1.92
CA LYS A 98 -26.16 7.47 -0.47
C LYS A 98 -27.47 7.97 0.14
N LEU A 99 -27.97 9.15 -0.27
CA LEU A 99 -29.26 9.69 0.16
C LEU A 99 -30.46 8.88 -0.35
N ARG A 100 -30.39 8.35 -1.57
CA ARG A 100 -31.45 7.51 -2.15
C ARG A 100 -31.51 6.12 -1.51
N THR A 101 -30.36 5.59 -1.12
CA THR A 101 -30.25 4.25 -0.51
C THR A 101 -30.35 4.30 1.01
N SER A 102 -30.08 5.44 1.64
CA SER A 102 -30.42 5.64 3.04
C SER A 102 -31.94 5.54 3.15
N THR A 103 -32.42 4.58 3.94
CA THR A 103 -33.82 4.54 4.38
C THR A 103 -34.17 5.92 4.89
N ILE A 104 -34.90 6.70 4.08
CA ILE A 104 -35.40 8.00 4.47
C ILE A 104 -36.46 7.68 5.53
N MET A 105 -36.03 7.61 6.78
CA MET A 105 -36.93 7.87 7.88
C MET A 105 -37.32 9.32 7.69
N THR A 106 -38.43 9.54 6.98
CA THR A 106 -39.05 10.85 6.95
C THR A 106 -39.49 11.09 8.37
N ASP A 107 -38.64 11.74 9.16
CA ASP A 107 -39.04 12.27 10.44
C ASP A 107 -40.30 13.08 10.18
N TYR A 108 -41.34 12.73 10.93
CA TYR A 108 -42.65 13.32 10.81
C TYR A 108 -42.49 14.84 10.80
N ASN A 109 -42.92 15.51 9.73
CA ASN A 109 -42.87 16.97 9.63
C ASN A 109 -44.26 17.51 10.02
N PRO A 110 -44.49 17.85 11.30
CA PRO A 110 -45.80 18.25 11.79
C PRO A 110 -46.27 19.62 11.27
N ASN A 111 -45.40 20.38 10.58
CA ASN A 111 -45.69 21.74 10.15
C ASN A 111 -45.99 21.79 8.65
N TYR A 112 -47.14 21.25 8.24
CA TYR A 112 -47.67 21.51 6.90
C TYR A 112 -48.40 22.85 6.92
N CYS A 113 -47.84 23.86 6.24
CA CYS A 113 -48.42 25.20 6.15
C CYS A 113 -48.95 25.45 4.74
N PHE A 114 -50.26 25.62 4.59
CA PHE A 114 -50.88 26.07 3.34
C PHE A 114 -51.60 27.40 3.58
N ALA A 115 -51.28 28.41 2.76
CA ALA A 115 -51.83 29.77 2.87
C ALA A 115 -51.66 30.42 4.26
N GLY A 116 -50.54 30.14 4.96
CA GLY A 116 -50.21 30.75 6.25
C GLY A 116 -50.90 30.12 7.47
N LYS A 117 -51.66 29.03 7.30
CA LYS A 117 -52.22 28.24 8.40
C LYS A 117 -51.44 26.94 8.58
N THR A 118 -50.91 26.72 9.77
CA THR A 118 -50.37 25.44 10.21
C THR A 118 -51.53 24.45 10.39
N THR A 119 -51.50 23.34 9.67
CA THR A 119 -52.44 22.23 9.84
C THR A 119 -51.70 21.02 10.38
N SER A 120 -52.25 20.39 11.42
CA SER A 120 -51.77 19.16 12.02
C SER A 120 -52.59 17.96 11.54
N ILE A 121 -52.13 16.73 11.82
CA ILE A 121 -52.90 15.52 11.52
C ILE A 121 -54.23 15.45 12.26
N SER A 122 -54.31 16.09 13.42
CA SER A 122 -55.53 16.21 14.21
C SER A 122 -56.60 17.06 13.52
N ASP A 123 -56.21 17.92 12.56
CA ASP A 123 -57.12 18.75 11.78
C ASP A 123 -57.68 18.02 10.55
N LEU A 124 -57.14 16.84 10.22
CA LEU A 124 -57.62 16.03 9.08
C LEU A 124 -58.84 15.20 9.48
N LYS A 125 -59.82 15.13 8.57
CA LYS A 125 -60.97 14.24 8.74
C LYS A 125 -60.55 12.80 8.44
N GLU A 126 -60.47 11.98 9.48
CA GLU A 126 -60.18 10.55 9.34
C GLU A 126 -61.38 9.81 8.74
N VAL A 127 -61.14 9.04 7.68
CA VAL A 127 -62.15 8.16 7.07
C VAL A 127 -61.95 6.75 7.61
N PRO A 128 -62.95 6.16 8.30
CA PRO A 128 -62.84 4.80 8.82
C PRO A 128 -62.55 3.79 7.71
N ARG A 129 -61.57 2.92 7.90
CA ARG A 129 -61.13 1.93 6.89
C ARG A 129 -62.26 1.04 6.37
N LYS A 130 -63.24 0.72 7.22
CA LYS A 130 -64.45 -0.05 6.86
C LYS A 130 -65.33 0.61 5.77
N ASN A 131 -65.16 1.92 5.56
CA ASN A 131 -65.88 2.70 4.56
C ASN A 131 -65.08 2.91 3.27
N ILE A 132 -63.89 2.29 3.14
CA ILE A 132 -63.02 2.47 1.99
C ILE A 132 -63.01 1.17 1.19
N SER A 133 -63.49 1.22 -0.05
CA SER A 133 -63.33 0.16 -1.03
C SER A 133 -62.44 0.67 -2.17
N LEU A 134 -61.46 -0.13 -2.56
CA LEU A 134 -60.62 0.16 -3.71
C LEU A 134 -61.31 -0.38 -4.96
N ILE A 135 -61.56 0.50 -5.91
CA ILE A 135 -62.07 0.14 -7.24
C ILE A 135 -60.86 0.03 -8.16
N ARG A 136 -60.82 -1.04 -8.96
CA ARG A 136 -59.80 -1.27 -10.00
C ARG A 136 -60.35 -0.83 -11.35
#